data_AF-D8KXJ3-F1
#
_entry.id   AF-D8KXJ3-F1
#
_cell.length_a   1.000
_cell.length_b   1.000
_cell.length_c   1.000
_cell.angle_alpha   90.00
_cell.angle_beta   90.00
_cell.angle_gamma   90.00
#
_symmetry.space_group_name_H-M   'P 1'
#
loop_
_entity.id
_entity.type
_entity.pdbx_description
1 polymer ?
#
loop_
_entity_poly.entity_id
_entity_poly.type
_entity_poly.pdbx_seq_one_letter_code
_entity_poly.pdbx_strand_id
1 'polypeptide(L)' 'RNSYICLVSYKNGDKKYILHPKGLNIGDIILSGNEAPISKGNAIPL' A
#
# COMPACT_ATOMS: atom_id res chain seq x y z
N ARG A 1 -3.18 -2.58 -20.95
CA ARG A 1 -2.23 -2.57 -19.80
C ARG A 1 -3.10 -2.70 -18.55
N ASN A 2 -3.30 -3.91 -18.04
CA ASN A 2 -4.25 -4.19 -16.97
C ASN A 2 -3.47 -4.32 -15.66
N SER A 3 -3.89 -3.58 -14.63
CA SER A 3 -3.34 -3.70 -13.28
C SER A 3 -4.47 -4.02 -12.32
N TYR A 4 -4.18 -4.87 -11.35
CA TYR A 4 -5.10 -5.15 -10.26
C TYR A 4 -5.09 -3.99 -9.26
N ILE A 5 -6.18 -3.86 -8.51
CA ILE A 5 -6.30 -2.95 -7.38
C ILE A 5 -6.47 -3.75 -6.09
N CYS A 6 -5.94 -3.22 -5.00
CA CYS A 6 -6.10 -3.77 -3.65
C CYS A 6 -6.95 -2.82 -2.82
N LEU A 7 -7.77 -3.39 -1.93
CA LEU A 7 -8.43 -2.65 -0.88
C LEU A 7 -7.52 -2.61 0.35
N VAL A 8 -7.16 -1.42 0.80
CA VAL A 8 -6.37 -1.17 2.02
C VAL A 8 -7.31 -0.62 3.08
N SER A 9 -7.31 -1.25 4.24
CA SER A 9 -8.01 -0.75 5.42
C SER A 9 -6.99 -0.14 6.37
N TYR A 10 -7.10 1.16 6.62
CA TYR A 10 -6.29 1.84 7.62
C TYR A 10 -6.86 1.59 9.02
N LYS A 11 -6.00 1.71 10.04
CA LYS A 11 -6.41 1.59 11.45
C LYS A 11 -7.49 2.60 11.85
N ASN A 12 -7.58 3.69 11.13
CA ASN A 12 -8.52 4.80 11.37
C ASN A 12 -9.95 4.46 10.95
N GLY A 13 -10.16 3.30 10.30
CA GLY A 13 -11.45 2.91 9.70
C GLY A 13 -11.59 3.29 8.23
N ASP A 14 -10.68 4.13 7.71
CA ASP A 14 -10.65 4.50 6.30
C ASP A 14 -10.28 3.32 5.41
N LYS A 15 -10.99 3.20 4.30
CA LYS A 15 -10.68 2.25 3.23
C LYS A 15 -10.25 3.00 1.99
N LYS A 16 -9.10 2.62 1.42
CA LYS A 16 -8.63 3.17 0.14
C LYS A 16 -8.29 2.06 -0.83
N TYR A 17 -8.45 2.35 -2.11
CA TYR A 17 -7.94 1.48 -3.17
C TYR A 17 -6.57 1.95 -3.60
N ILE A 18 -5.65 1.01 -3.75
CA ILE A 18 -4.32 1.25 -4.32
C ILE A 18 -4.09 0.31 -5.50
N LEU A 19 -3.17 0.66 -6.39
CA LEU A 19 -2.68 -0.27 -7.39
C LEU A 19 -1.92 -1.40 -6.69
N HIS A 20 -2.22 -2.64 -7.06
CA HIS A 20 -1.55 -3.82 -6.52
C HIS A 20 -0.07 -3.81 -6.95
N PRO A 21 0.89 -3.55 -6.04
CA PRO A 21 2.30 -3.67 -6.37
C PRO A 21 2.67 -5.15 -6.49
N LYS A 22 3.55 -5.49 -7.42
CA LYS A 22 3.91 -6.90 -7.65
C LYS A 22 4.60 -7.50 -6.41
N GLY A 23 4.01 -8.55 -5.84
CA GLY A 23 4.55 -9.25 -4.67
C GLY A 23 4.08 -8.74 -3.32
N LEU A 24 3.02 -7.91 -3.28
CA LEU A 24 2.28 -7.61 -2.06
C LEU A 24 1.29 -8.76 -1.78
N ASN A 25 1.21 -9.21 -0.54
CA ASN A 25 0.30 -10.25 -0.09
C ASN A 25 -0.77 -9.69 0.86
N ILE A 26 -1.86 -10.45 1.03
CA ILE A 26 -2.93 -10.11 1.97
C ILE A 26 -2.37 -10.20 3.39
N GLY A 27 -2.48 -9.11 4.15
CA GLY A 27 -1.93 -9.00 5.51
C GLY A 27 -0.61 -8.23 5.59
N ASP A 28 0.00 -7.87 4.46
CA ASP A 28 1.16 -6.98 4.46
C ASP A 28 0.79 -5.59 4.99
N ILE A 29 1.71 -5.02 5.78
CA ILE A 29 1.55 -3.70 6.37
C ILE A 29 2.11 -2.67 5.41
N ILE A 30 1.22 -1.77 4.95
CA ILE A 30 1.57 -0.68 4.06
C ILE A 30 1.64 0.62 4.85
N LEU A 31 2.76 1.31 4.72
CA LEU A 31 3.00 2.59 5.37
C LEU A 31 3.25 3.66 4.30
N SER A 32 2.63 4.80 4.49
CA SER A 32 2.81 5.98 3.63
C SER A 32 3.33 7.10 4.52
N GLY A 33 4.54 7.58 4.27
CA GLY A 33 5.16 8.62 5.08
C GLY A 33 6.67 8.69 4.91
N ASN A 34 7.28 9.75 5.43
CA ASN A 34 8.72 9.98 5.33
C ASN A 34 9.55 8.95 6.11
N GLU A 35 8.98 8.40 7.18
CA GLU A 35 9.59 7.33 7.99
C GLU A 35 9.21 5.92 7.52
N ALA A 36 8.46 5.80 6.41
CA ALA A 36 8.09 4.49 5.90
C ALA A 36 9.32 3.76 5.37
N PRO A 37 9.53 2.47 5.73
CA PRO A 37 10.66 1.71 5.23
C PRO A 37 10.54 1.53 3.72
N ILE A 38 11.67 1.50 3.01
CA ILE A 38 11.73 1.20 1.57
C ILE A 38 11.36 -0.28 1.38
N SER A 39 10.07 -0.52 1.23
CA SER A 39 9.48 -1.84 1.00
C SER A 39 8.39 -1.75 -0.06
N LYS A 40 8.05 -2.89 -0.66
CA LYS A 40 7.06 -2.99 -1.74
C LYS A 40 5.69 -2.55 -1.21
N GLY A 41 5.12 -1.52 -1.84
CA GLY A 41 3.81 -0.96 -1.48
C GLY A 41 3.87 0.31 -0.64
N ASN A 42 5.00 0.62 0.00
CA ASN A 42 5.15 1.84 0.78
C ASN A 42 5.36 3.06 -0.12
N ALA A 43 4.76 4.18 0.27
CA ALA A 43 4.89 5.45 -0.43
C ALA A 43 5.76 6.41 0.39
N ILE A 44 6.84 6.88 -0.22
CA ILE A 44 7.81 7.81 0.36
C ILE A 44 7.78 9.10 -0.48
N PRO A 45 7.75 10.29 0.13
CA PRO A 45 7.91 11.55 -0.60
C PRO A 45 9.30 11.63 -1.27
N LEU A 46 9.37 12.33 -2.40
CA LEU A 46 10.63 12.56 -3.13
C LEU A 46 11.50 13.62 -2.44
#